data_AF-A0A174V6H9-F1
#
_entry.id   AF-A0A174V6H9-F1
#
_cell.length_a   1.000
_cell.length_b   1.000
_cell.length_c   1.000
_cell.angle_alpha   90.00
_cell.angle_beta   90.00
_cell.angle_gamma   90.00
#
_symmetry.space_group_name_H-M   'P 1'
#
loop_
_entity.id
_entity.type
_entity.pdbx_description
1 polymer ?
#
loop_
_entity_poly.entity_id
_entity_poly.type
_entity_poly.pdbx_seq_one_letter_code
_entity_poly.pdbx_strand_id
1 'polypeptide(L)'
;MLARKQAVVTVEQNQLNDDIIVAFVISNFSKEEIYDAIRKQLPDYMIPSKMIYLEEIPLTVNGKVDYNQLHDIFIEDLSNGTYIPAKNEFEEKIVSVIAEVLKLEKFGINWNYIEKGGNSINAIRAVSKINELGLKCSVRDLLLSRDIGDFIRIITTRQDTIPQENHNYQELLGKLRTEYGSGIETAAPITPTQRYMYKAYKEHKIGDNFLQYVYRINGRYSYDLLYRTISLLPLQYDSLSSRIIEFEGDVIQIISTDNKIPVKEIKVLSDEEMKEYMRRDVLRSFDVKNENLIRFTVFIFPDDTVKLLCSVSHMIVDGWSMDLLINTIDRNYQLMLSGTSIDELTDMITVIPHPSITSYNWLVCQKTNQESMDYWNAYFADSEAAVMTITHDNAEKSSFYWEIVSYINEDDCIYIRQVCHRLGITENTLFEYAFAYLQRQEDI
;
A
#
# COMPACT_ATOMS: atom_id res chain seq x y z
N MET A 1 16.66 -42.33 -25.84
CA MET A 1 17.26 -41.21 -25.09
C MET A 1 16.20 -40.69 -24.13
N LEU A 2 16.43 -40.78 -22.81
CA LEU A 2 15.59 -40.08 -21.84
C LEU A 2 15.71 -38.59 -22.13
N ALA A 3 14.60 -37.90 -22.42
CA ALA A 3 14.60 -36.45 -22.57
C ALA A 3 15.19 -35.83 -21.29
N ARG A 4 16.30 -35.10 -21.43
CA ARG A 4 16.97 -34.43 -20.30
C ARG A 4 16.00 -33.38 -19.77
N LYS A 5 15.46 -33.59 -18.57
CA LYS A 5 14.69 -32.58 -17.85
C LYS A 5 15.69 -31.73 -17.05
N GLN A 6 15.78 -30.45 -17.37
CA GLN A 6 16.69 -29.51 -16.71
C GLN A 6 15.94 -28.23 -16.41
N ALA A 7 16.28 -27.58 -15.31
CA ALA A 7 15.77 -26.27 -14.96
C ALA A 7 16.90 -25.44 -14.36
N VAL A 8 16.96 -24.16 -14.74
CA VAL A 8 17.81 -23.14 -14.12
C VAL A 8 16.89 -22.02 -13.69
N VAL A 9 17.02 -21.55 -12.45
CA VAL A 9 16.25 -20.42 -11.92
C VAL A 9 17.20 -19.26 -11.66
N THR A 10 16.83 -18.07 -12.14
CA THR A 10 17.57 -16.82 -11.95
C THR A 10 16.64 -15.73 -11.42
N VAL A 11 17.24 -14.64 -10.96
CA VAL A 11 16.53 -13.40 -10.62
C VAL A 11 16.90 -12.37 -11.68
N GLU A 12 15.90 -11.86 -12.38
CA GLU A 12 16.04 -10.85 -13.44
C GLU A 12 15.25 -9.59 -13.11
N GLN A 13 15.53 -8.48 -13.78
CA GLN A 13 14.78 -7.24 -13.61
C GLN A 13 13.73 -7.06 -14.71
N ASN A 14 12.51 -6.71 -14.31
CA ASN A 14 11.44 -6.36 -15.25
C ASN A 14 11.61 -4.94 -15.82
N GLN A 15 10.69 -4.50 -16.69
CA GLN A 15 10.75 -3.16 -17.32
C GLN A 15 10.64 -1.97 -16.33
N LEU A 16 10.27 -2.22 -15.07
CA LEU A 16 10.20 -1.23 -14.00
C LEU A 16 11.38 -1.33 -13.02
N ASN A 17 12.37 -2.17 -13.31
CA ASN A 17 13.52 -2.49 -12.45
C ASN A 17 13.17 -3.23 -11.15
N ASP A 18 12.02 -3.90 -11.08
CA ASP A 18 11.72 -4.81 -9.97
C ASP A 18 12.33 -6.20 -10.23
N ASP A 19 12.88 -6.82 -9.18
CA ASP A 19 13.42 -8.17 -9.22
C ASP A 19 12.30 -9.23 -9.34
N ILE A 20 12.42 -10.12 -10.32
CA ILE A 20 11.48 -11.21 -10.59
C ILE A 20 12.19 -12.56 -10.73
N ILE A 21 11.54 -13.64 -10.33
CA ILE A 21 12.08 -15.01 -10.46
C ILE A 21 11.78 -15.53 -11.87
N VAL A 22 12.83 -15.93 -12.61
CA VAL A 22 12.74 -16.47 -13.97
C VAL A 22 13.24 -17.91 -13.98
N ALA A 23 12.42 -18.83 -14.51
CA ALA A 23 12.78 -20.24 -14.68
C ALA A 23 13.01 -20.59 -16.15
N PHE A 24 14.22 -21.03 -16.47
CA PHE A 24 14.57 -21.58 -17.78
C PHE A 24 14.49 -23.10 -17.74
N VAL A 25 13.64 -23.69 -18.57
CA VAL A 25 13.24 -25.10 -18.43
C VAL A 25 13.38 -25.86 -19.74
N ILE A 26 14.00 -27.04 -19.67
CA ILE A 26 13.91 -28.08 -20.70
C ILE A 26 12.96 -29.15 -20.17
N SER A 27 11.77 -29.25 -20.77
CA SER A 27 10.74 -30.19 -20.32
C SER A 27 9.78 -30.54 -21.45
N ASN A 28 9.16 -31.71 -21.34
CA ASN A 28 8.04 -32.14 -22.19
C ASN A 28 6.67 -31.87 -21.55
N PHE A 29 6.66 -31.40 -20.29
CA PHE A 29 5.44 -30.97 -19.62
C PHE A 29 5.03 -29.58 -20.12
N SER A 30 3.75 -29.26 -20.07
CA SER A 30 3.29 -27.90 -20.34
C SER A 30 3.64 -26.96 -19.17
N LYS A 31 3.64 -25.64 -19.42
CA LYS A 31 3.85 -24.64 -18.36
C LYS A 31 2.85 -24.85 -17.22
N GLU A 32 1.58 -25.13 -17.56
CA GLU A 32 0.49 -25.34 -16.60
C GLU A 32 0.77 -26.54 -15.69
N GLU A 33 1.19 -27.67 -16.25
CA GLU A 33 1.52 -28.87 -15.47
C GLU A 33 2.64 -28.60 -14.46
N ILE A 34 3.64 -27.80 -14.85
CA ILE A 34 4.75 -27.43 -13.97
C ILE A 34 4.28 -26.44 -12.90
N TYR A 35 3.53 -25.39 -13.27
CA TYR A 35 2.99 -24.42 -12.33
C TYR A 35 2.06 -25.05 -11.28
N ASP A 36 1.19 -25.96 -11.70
CA ASP A 36 0.28 -26.67 -10.79
C ASP A 36 1.02 -27.63 -9.85
N ALA A 37 2.13 -28.20 -10.30
CA ALA A 37 2.98 -29.04 -9.45
C ALA A 37 3.73 -28.21 -8.40
N ILE A 38 4.34 -27.07 -8.79
CA ILE A 38 5.11 -26.23 -7.87
C ILE A 38 4.23 -25.46 -6.88
N ARG A 39 3.04 -25.00 -7.29
CA ARG A 39 2.06 -24.34 -6.39
C ARG A 39 1.63 -25.21 -5.21
N LYS A 40 1.69 -26.53 -5.36
CA LYS A 40 1.35 -27.48 -4.27
C LYS A 40 2.49 -27.67 -3.28
N GLN A 41 3.70 -27.24 -3.61
CA GLN A 41 4.92 -27.54 -2.85
C GLN A 41 5.68 -26.29 -2.39
N LEU A 42 5.48 -25.15 -3.04
CA LEU A 42 6.18 -23.90 -2.78
C LEU A 42 5.20 -22.78 -2.42
N PRO A 43 5.58 -21.86 -1.51
CA PRO A 43 4.80 -20.66 -1.25
C PRO A 43 4.81 -19.73 -2.46
N ASP A 44 3.78 -18.89 -2.59
CA ASP A 44 3.52 -18.06 -3.78
C ASP A 44 4.72 -17.20 -4.21
N TYR A 45 5.51 -16.67 -3.27
CA TYR A 45 6.67 -15.83 -3.55
C TYR A 45 7.89 -16.58 -4.11
N MET A 46 7.94 -17.92 -4.01
CA MET A 46 9.00 -18.74 -4.60
C MET A 46 8.63 -19.27 -6.00
N ILE A 47 7.41 -18.99 -6.45
CA ILE A 47 6.93 -19.42 -7.77
C ILE A 47 7.52 -18.49 -8.83
N PRO A 48 8.21 -19.02 -9.86
CA PRO A 48 8.77 -18.20 -10.93
C PRO A 48 7.70 -17.33 -11.58
N SER A 49 7.90 -16.01 -11.51
CA SER A 49 7.06 -15.02 -12.20
C SER A 49 7.07 -15.23 -13.70
N LYS A 50 8.15 -15.83 -14.23
CA LYS A 50 8.31 -16.14 -15.65
C LYS A 50 8.92 -17.53 -15.86
N MET A 51 8.45 -18.24 -16.88
CA MET A 51 9.04 -19.51 -17.32
C MET A 51 9.34 -19.50 -18.82
N ILE A 52 10.60 -19.72 -19.18
CA ILE A 52 11.09 -19.72 -20.55
C ILE A 52 11.52 -21.14 -20.91
N TYR A 53 10.98 -21.67 -22.00
CA TYR A 53 11.37 -23.00 -22.49
C TYR A 53 12.60 -22.88 -23.37
N LEU A 54 13.57 -23.76 -23.13
CA LEU A 54 14.79 -23.85 -23.92
C LEU A 54 14.90 -25.22 -24.58
N GLU A 55 15.51 -25.26 -25.75
CA GLU A 55 15.93 -26.52 -26.39
C GLU A 55 17.17 -27.09 -25.68
N GLU A 56 18.07 -26.21 -25.26
CA GLU A 56 19.27 -26.54 -24.48
C GLU A 56 19.60 -25.44 -23.46
N ILE A 57 20.18 -25.82 -22.32
CA ILE A 57 20.67 -24.83 -21.34
C ILE A 57 21.99 -24.29 -21.89
N PRO A 58 22.14 -22.97 -22.10
CA PRO A 58 23.38 -22.39 -22.55
C PRO A 58 24.50 -22.62 -21.54
N LEU A 59 25.66 -23.03 -22.05
CA LEU A 59 26.84 -23.31 -21.24
C LEU A 59 28.01 -22.46 -21.72
N THR A 60 28.75 -21.90 -20.77
CA THR A 60 30.05 -21.25 -20.98
C THR A 60 31.06 -22.25 -21.57
N VAL A 61 32.17 -21.74 -22.12
CA VAL A 61 33.30 -22.56 -22.61
C VAL A 61 33.86 -23.56 -21.58
N ASN A 62 33.60 -23.34 -20.28
CA ASN A 62 34.01 -24.21 -19.19
C ASN A 62 32.92 -25.22 -18.77
N GLY A 63 31.81 -25.31 -19.50
CA GLY A 63 30.70 -26.24 -19.23
C GLY A 63 29.81 -25.87 -18.04
N LYS A 64 29.93 -24.66 -17.49
CA LYS A 64 28.98 -24.10 -16.50
C LYS A 64 27.86 -23.36 -17.20
N VAL A 65 26.69 -23.23 -16.56
CA VAL A 65 25.56 -22.41 -17.06
C VAL A 65 26.02 -21.00 -17.40
N ASP A 66 25.66 -20.53 -18.59
CA ASP A 66 25.93 -19.17 -19.04
C ASP A 66 24.78 -18.23 -18.66
N TYR A 67 24.90 -17.59 -17.50
CA TYR A 67 23.88 -16.68 -16.98
C TYR A 67 23.72 -15.41 -17.82
N ASN A 68 24.77 -14.97 -18.53
CA ASN A 68 24.66 -13.80 -19.41
C ASN A 68 23.80 -14.13 -20.63
N GLN A 69 24.01 -15.30 -21.22
CA GLN A 69 23.20 -15.75 -22.34
C GLN A 69 21.73 -16.02 -21.93
N LEU A 70 21.50 -16.51 -20.71
CA LEU A 70 20.15 -16.62 -20.16
C LEU A 70 19.48 -15.25 -19.98
N HIS A 71 20.22 -14.24 -19.51
CA HIS A 71 19.73 -12.87 -19.40
C HIS A 71 19.34 -12.31 -20.78
N ASP A 72 20.19 -12.47 -21.80
CA ASP A 72 19.88 -12.01 -23.16
C ASP A 72 18.60 -12.67 -23.70
N ILE A 73 18.43 -13.99 -23.49
CA ILE A 73 17.22 -14.72 -23.87
C ILE A 73 15.98 -14.17 -23.14
N PHE A 74 16.11 -13.81 -21.86
CA PHE A 74 15.03 -13.20 -21.10
C PHE A 74 14.63 -11.82 -21.66
N ILE A 75 15.60 -10.97 -22.01
CA ILE A 75 15.35 -9.66 -22.63
C ILE A 75 14.66 -9.82 -23.98
N GLU A 76 15.11 -10.77 -24.81
CA GLU A 76 14.48 -11.09 -26.09
C GLU A 76 13.02 -11.56 -25.88
N ASP A 77 12.77 -12.46 -24.94
CA ASP A 77 11.41 -12.96 -24.66
C ASP A 77 10.46 -11.87 -24.14
N LEU A 78 10.96 -10.95 -23.29
CA LEU A 78 10.19 -9.79 -22.84
C LEU A 78 9.74 -8.88 -24.00
N SER A 79 10.60 -8.75 -25.02
CA SER A 79 10.35 -7.94 -26.21
C SER A 79 9.48 -8.66 -27.26
N ASN A 80 9.55 -9.99 -27.32
CA ASN A 80 8.93 -10.82 -28.37
C ASN A 80 7.56 -11.41 -28.01
N GLY A 81 6.99 -11.11 -26.84
CA GLY A 81 5.63 -11.54 -26.51
C GLY A 81 4.62 -11.02 -27.52
N THR A 82 4.13 -11.89 -28.42
CA THR A 82 3.20 -11.56 -29.50
C THR A 82 2.06 -10.70 -28.97
N TYR A 83 1.90 -9.46 -29.43
CA TYR A 83 0.80 -8.61 -28.98
C TYR A 83 -0.53 -9.17 -29.52
N ILE A 84 -1.40 -9.62 -28.62
CA ILE A 84 -2.77 -9.99 -28.96
C ILE A 84 -3.69 -8.89 -28.40
N PRO A 85 -4.43 -8.17 -29.27
CA PRO A 85 -5.36 -7.14 -28.82
C PRO A 85 -6.57 -7.75 -28.10
N ALA A 86 -7.24 -6.92 -27.30
CA ALA A 86 -8.55 -7.25 -26.78
C ALA A 86 -9.56 -7.49 -27.92
N LYS A 87 -10.49 -8.41 -27.70
CA LYS A 87 -11.47 -8.87 -28.70
C LYS A 87 -12.79 -8.12 -28.63
N ASN A 88 -13.05 -7.41 -27.54
CA ASN A 88 -14.31 -6.72 -27.28
C ASN A 88 -14.10 -5.50 -26.37
N GLU A 89 -15.10 -4.62 -26.29
CA GLU A 89 -15.06 -3.38 -25.49
C GLU A 89 -14.82 -3.65 -23.99
N PHE A 90 -15.26 -4.81 -23.50
CA PHE A 90 -15.10 -5.20 -22.11
C PHE A 90 -13.64 -5.52 -21.77
N GLU A 91 -12.97 -6.34 -22.60
CA GLU A 91 -11.55 -6.63 -22.49
C GLU A 91 -10.71 -5.36 -22.66
N GLU A 92 -11.10 -4.45 -23.57
CA GLU A 92 -10.40 -3.19 -23.84
C GLU A 92 -10.33 -2.29 -22.60
N LYS A 93 -11.42 -2.18 -21.84
CA LYS A 93 -11.45 -1.41 -20.59
C LYS A 93 -10.46 -1.96 -19.55
N ILE A 94 -10.38 -3.28 -19.42
CA ILE A 94 -9.50 -3.95 -18.45
C ILE A 94 -8.02 -3.78 -18.83
N VAL A 95 -7.66 -4.03 -20.10
CA VAL A 95 -6.26 -3.85 -20.54
C VAL A 95 -5.82 -2.39 -20.51
N SER A 96 -6.74 -1.44 -20.74
CA SER A 96 -6.46 -0.01 -20.62
C SER A 96 -6.13 0.41 -19.18
N VAL A 97 -6.90 -0.08 -18.20
CA VAL A 97 -6.61 0.17 -16.78
C VAL A 97 -5.23 -0.38 -16.40
N ILE A 98 -4.89 -1.58 -16.86
CA ILE A 98 -3.59 -2.19 -16.58
C ILE A 98 -2.45 -1.40 -17.24
N ALA A 99 -2.61 -1.01 -18.51
CA ALA A 99 -1.63 -0.19 -19.22
C ALA A 99 -1.38 1.14 -18.49
N GLU A 100 -2.44 1.83 -18.06
CA GLU A 100 -2.36 3.08 -17.32
C GLU A 100 -1.60 2.91 -16.00
N VAL A 101 -1.95 1.87 -15.22
CA VAL A 101 -1.33 1.58 -13.93
C VAL A 101 0.16 1.25 -14.05
N LEU A 102 0.53 0.52 -15.10
CA LEU A 102 1.92 0.17 -15.39
C LEU A 102 2.67 1.25 -16.20
N LYS A 103 2.00 2.35 -16.56
CA LYS A 103 2.54 3.44 -17.41
C LYS A 103 3.04 2.94 -18.77
N LEU A 104 2.33 1.98 -19.37
CA LEU A 104 2.61 1.43 -20.69
C LEU A 104 1.65 2.07 -21.72
N GLU A 105 2.11 2.22 -22.96
CA GLU A 105 1.27 2.71 -24.07
C GLU A 105 0.11 1.76 -24.38
N LYS A 106 0.34 0.44 -24.24
CA LYS A 106 -0.64 -0.61 -24.48
C LYS A 106 -0.34 -1.85 -23.66
N PHE A 107 -1.35 -2.70 -23.47
CA PHE A 107 -1.22 -4.00 -22.81
C PHE A 107 -1.92 -5.09 -23.64
N GLY A 108 -1.23 -6.22 -23.88
CA GLY A 108 -1.77 -7.36 -24.62
C GLY A 108 -2.53 -8.34 -23.73
N ILE A 109 -3.60 -8.95 -24.24
CA ILE A 109 -4.44 -9.86 -23.44
C ILE A 109 -3.69 -11.14 -23.02
N ASN A 110 -2.68 -11.54 -23.79
CA ASN A 110 -1.84 -12.71 -23.52
C ASN A 110 -0.60 -12.39 -22.68
N TRP A 111 -0.44 -11.13 -22.24
CA TRP A 111 0.69 -10.75 -21.41
C TRP A 111 0.38 -11.04 -19.94
N ASN A 112 1.39 -11.49 -19.22
CA ASN A 112 1.34 -11.65 -17.78
C ASN A 112 1.54 -10.29 -17.10
N TYR A 113 0.76 -10.02 -16.06
CA TYR A 113 0.80 -8.77 -15.31
C TYR A 113 2.17 -8.51 -14.67
N ILE A 114 2.73 -9.51 -13.98
CA ILE A 114 3.98 -9.42 -13.23
C ILE A 114 5.16 -9.29 -14.20
N GLU A 115 5.17 -10.06 -15.29
CA GLU A 115 6.23 -9.99 -16.31
C GLU A 115 6.37 -8.61 -16.96
N LYS A 116 5.29 -7.81 -16.95
CA LYS A 116 5.25 -6.46 -17.55
C LYS A 116 5.43 -5.33 -16.54
N GLY A 117 5.91 -5.61 -15.33
CA GLY A 117 6.10 -4.58 -14.29
C GLY A 117 5.06 -4.62 -13.16
N GLY A 118 4.16 -5.60 -13.15
CA GLY A 118 3.17 -5.74 -12.10
C GLY A 118 3.78 -6.17 -10.77
N ASN A 119 3.34 -5.53 -9.68
CA ASN A 119 3.65 -5.86 -8.30
C ASN A 119 2.39 -5.74 -7.43
N SER A 120 2.49 -6.02 -6.13
CA SER A 120 1.33 -5.99 -5.23
C SER A 120 0.71 -4.61 -5.07
N ILE A 121 1.53 -3.54 -5.10
CA ILE A 121 1.06 -2.16 -4.89
C ILE A 121 0.27 -1.67 -6.10
N ASN A 122 0.83 -1.82 -7.30
CA ASN A 122 0.13 -1.41 -8.52
C ASN A 122 -1.03 -2.38 -8.84
N ALA A 123 -1.00 -3.64 -8.38
CA ALA A 123 -2.12 -4.56 -8.49
C ALA A 123 -3.35 -4.10 -7.71
N ILE A 124 -3.17 -3.54 -6.50
CA ILE A 124 -4.26 -2.97 -5.72
C ILE A 124 -4.97 -1.86 -6.52
N ARG A 125 -4.21 -0.97 -7.17
CA ARG A 125 -4.75 0.11 -8.00
C ARG A 125 -5.51 -0.43 -9.22
N ALA A 126 -4.92 -1.38 -9.94
CA ALA A 126 -5.54 -2.00 -11.10
C ALA A 126 -6.86 -2.68 -10.72
N VAL A 127 -6.85 -3.49 -9.66
CA VAL A 127 -8.04 -4.18 -9.14
C VAL A 127 -9.11 -3.22 -8.66
N SER A 128 -8.75 -2.14 -7.95
CA SER A 128 -9.71 -1.10 -7.53
C SER A 128 -10.43 -0.49 -8.73
N LYS A 129 -9.67 -0.03 -9.73
CA LYS A 129 -10.22 0.55 -10.96
C LYS A 129 -11.05 -0.44 -11.78
N ILE A 130 -10.64 -1.70 -11.84
CA ILE A 130 -11.43 -2.76 -12.50
C ILE A 130 -12.72 -3.02 -11.74
N ASN A 131 -12.70 -2.98 -10.40
CA ASN A 131 -13.90 -3.14 -9.58
C ASN A 131 -14.88 -1.96 -9.74
N GLU A 132 -14.40 -0.73 -9.98
CA GLU A 132 -15.24 0.43 -10.32
C GLU A 132 -16.04 0.24 -11.62
N LEU A 133 -15.60 -0.66 -12.51
CA LEU A 133 -16.37 -1.07 -13.70
C LEU A 133 -17.54 -2.03 -13.37
N GLY A 134 -17.80 -2.28 -12.09
CA GLY A 134 -18.85 -3.19 -11.61
C GLY A 134 -18.42 -4.66 -11.59
N LEU A 135 -17.12 -4.93 -11.71
CA LEU A 135 -16.56 -6.29 -11.65
C LEU A 135 -16.12 -6.64 -10.23
N LYS A 136 -16.05 -7.93 -9.93
CA LYS A 136 -15.49 -8.42 -8.67
C LYS A 136 -14.20 -9.19 -8.93
N CYS A 137 -13.09 -8.52 -8.66
CA CYS A 137 -11.76 -9.09 -8.75
C CYS A 137 -10.94 -8.76 -7.50
N SER A 138 -9.98 -9.63 -7.18
CA SER A 138 -9.03 -9.46 -6.09
C SER A 138 -7.60 -9.34 -6.63
N VAL A 139 -6.70 -8.78 -5.82
CA VAL A 139 -5.26 -8.75 -6.11
C VAL A 139 -4.73 -10.16 -6.38
N ARG A 140 -5.22 -11.15 -5.62
CA ARG A 140 -4.90 -12.56 -5.83
C ARG A 140 -5.29 -13.04 -7.22
N ASP A 141 -6.48 -12.68 -7.71
CA ASP A 141 -6.93 -13.10 -9.05
C ASP A 141 -6.01 -12.55 -10.14
N LEU A 142 -5.60 -11.29 -10.02
CA LEU A 142 -4.69 -10.66 -10.98
C LEU A 142 -3.28 -11.26 -10.91
N LEU A 143 -2.71 -11.38 -9.70
CA LEU A 143 -1.34 -11.86 -9.51
C LEU A 143 -1.18 -13.35 -9.83
N LEU A 144 -2.20 -14.17 -9.57
CA LEU A 144 -2.13 -15.61 -9.85
C LEU A 144 -2.56 -15.99 -11.28
N SER A 145 -3.14 -15.04 -12.03
CA SER A 145 -3.52 -15.28 -13.42
C SER A 145 -2.29 -15.53 -14.30
N ARG A 146 -2.42 -16.44 -15.26
CA ARG A 146 -1.34 -16.72 -16.23
C ARG A 146 -1.11 -15.52 -17.14
N ASP A 147 -2.19 -14.93 -17.61
CA ASP A 147 -2.24 -13.80 -18.53
C ASP A 147 -3.55 -13.02 -18.29
N ILE A 148 -3.69 -11.85 -18.89
CA ILE A 148 -4.90 -11.04 -18.69
C ILE A 148 -6.16 -11.71 -19.27
N GLY A 149 -6.04 -12.56 -20.29
CA GLY A 149 -7.14 -13.38 -20.78
C GLY A 149 -7.64 -14.39 -19.75
N ASP A 150 -6.72 -15.02 -19.01
CA ASP A 150 -7.02 -15.89 -17.88
C ASP A 150 -7.65 -15.11 -16.71
N PHE A 151 -7.08 -13.97 -16.34
CA PHE A 151 -7.67 -13.07 -15.33
C PHE A 151 -9.12 -12.70 -15.68
N ILE A 152 -9.35 -12.24 -16.91
CA ILE A 152 -10.67 -11.86 -17.41
C ILE A 152 -11.62 -13.05 -17.31
N ARG A 153 -11.19 -14.24 -17.75
CA ARG A 153 -11.98 -15.47 -17.63
C ARG A 153 -12.35 -15.77 -16.17
N ILE A 154 -11.40 -15.70 -15.24
CA ILE A 154 -11.63 -15.95 -13.81
C ILE A 154 -12.72 -15.01 -13.27
N ILE A 155 -12.61 -13.72 -13.55
CA ILE A 155 -13.55 -12.71 -13.00
C ILE A 155 -14.91 -12.74 -13.70
N THR A 156 -14.98 -13.12 -14.98
CA THR A 156 -16.26 -13.27 -15.69
C THR A 156 -17.00 -14.55 -15.31
N THR A 157 -16.28 -15.59 -14.88
CA THR A 157 -16.90 -16.87 -14.47
C THR A 157 -17.51 -16.76 -13.07
N ARG A 158 -17.02 -15.82 -12.24
CA ARG A 158 -17.61 -15.49 -10.94
C ARG A 158 -18.82 -14.57 -11.17
N GLN A 159 -20.04 -15.14 -11.20
CA GLN A 159 -21.31 -14.40 -11.15
C GLN A 159 -21.58 -13.78 -9.76
N ASP A 160 -20.56 -13.21 -9.13
CA ASP A 160 -20.72 -12.52 -7.87
C ASP A 160 -20.91 -11.03 -8.16
N THR A 161 -22.16 -10.59 -8.24
CA THR A 161 -22.47 -9.17 -8.14
C THR A 161 -21.88 -8.62 -6.85
N ILE A 162 -21.25 -7.44 -6.90
CA ILE A 162 -20.91 -6.67 -5.71
C ILE A 162 -22.18 -6.62 -4.84
N PRO A 163 -22.14 -7.07 -3.57
CA PRO A 163 -23.32 -7.04 -2.72
C PRO A 163 -23.87 -5.62 -2.72
N GLN A 164 -25.11 -5.46 -3.18
CA GLN A 164 -25.79 -4.17 -3.10
C GLN A 164 -25.89 -3.76 -1.64
N GLU A 165 -25.74 -2.46 -1.42
CA GLU A 165 -25.78 -1.79 -0.12
C GLU A 165 -26.78 -2.44 0.85
N ASN A 166 -26.29 -2.86 2.02
CA ASN A 166 -27.17 -3.23 3.12
C ASN A 166 -28.03 -2.00 3.46
N HIS A 167 -29.35 -2.15 3.33
CA HIS A 167 -30.39 -1.13 3.47
C HIS A 167 -30.41 -0.36 4.82
N ASN A 168 -29.49 -0.62 5.74
CA ASN A 168 -29.43 -0.01 7.08
C ASN A 168 -28.68 1.34 7.13
N TYR A 169 -27.98 1.72 6.06
CA TYR A 169 -27.13 2.92 6.06
C TYR A 169 -27.93 4.23 6.12
N GLN A 170 -29.02 4.33 5.35
CA GLN A 170 -29.86 5.53 5.32
C GLN A 170 -30.60 5.74 6.64
N GLU A 171 -31.02 4.65 7.29
CA GLU A 171 -31.63 4.70 8.62
C GLU A 171 -30.62 5.19 9.67
N LEU A 172 -29.42 4.58 9.70
CA LEU A 172 -28.33 5.01 10.58
C LEU A 172 -27.99 6.49 10.38
N LEU A 173 -27.82 6.93 9.12
CA LEU A 173 -27.52 8.32 8.78
C LEU A 173 -28.63 9.28 9.22
N GLY A 174 -29.89 8.87 9.07
CA GLY A 174 -31.05 9.63 9.55
C GLY A 174 -31.04 9.83 11.06
N LYS A 175 -30.76 8.77 11.83
CA LYS A 175 -30.62 8.86 13.29
C LYS A 175 -29.45 9.75 13.70
N LEU A 176 -28.29 9.56 13.08
CA LEU A 176 -27.08 10.35 13.36
C LEU A 176 -27.30 11.83 13.09
N ARG A 177 -27.93 12.20 11.96
CA ARG A 177 -28.27 13.59 11.66
C ARG A 177 -29.29 14.19 12.62
N THR A 178 -30.13 13.36 13.23
CA THR A 178 -31.08 13.80 14.26
C THR A 178 -30.37 14.11 15.58
N GLU A 179 -29.41 13.28 16.00
CA GLU A 179 -28.68 13.46 17.27
C GLU A 179 -27.55 14.49 17.17
N TYR A 180 -26.76 14.46 16.10
CA TYR A 180 -25.55 15.27 15.93
C TYR A 180 -25.72 16.43 14.94
N GLY A 181 -26.89 16.55 14.30
CA GLY A 181 -27.22 17.61 13.34
C GLY A 181 -26.85 17.27 11.89
N SER A 182 -27.22 18.18 10.98
CA SER A 182 -27.01 18.02 9.52
C SER A 182 -25.55 18.13 9.07
N GLY A 183 -24.60 18.31 10.00
CA GLY A 183 -23.16 18.39 9.72
C GLY A 183 -22.48 17.04 9.42
N ILE A 184 -23.27 15.96 9.31
CA ILE A 184 -22.82 14.63 8.93
C ILE A 184 -23.23 14.37 7.48
N GLU A 185 -22.23 14.32 6.60
CA GLU A 185 -22.43 14.04 5.19
C GLU A 185 -22.79 12.57 5.00
N THR A 186 -22.03 11.67 5.62
CA THR A 186 -22.22 10.22 5.55
C THR A 186 -21.63 9.53 6.79
N ALA A 187 -21.98 8.27 7.06
CA ALA A 187 -21.46 7.51 8.21
C ALA A 187 -21.48 5.98 8.04
N ALA A 188 -20.37 5.28 8.27
CA ALA A 188 -20.29 3.81 8.23
C ALA A 188 -19.67 3.26 9.51
N PRO A 189 -19.86 1.97 9.85
CA PRO A 189 -19.07 1.35 10.90
C PRO A 189 -17.58 1.38 10.53
N ILE A 190 -16.71 1.37 11.55
CA ILE A 190 -15.26 1.41 11.35
C ILE A 190 -14.70 0.07 10.83
N THR A 191 -13.60 0.12 10.06
CA THR A 191 -12.86 -1.08 9.62
C THR A 191 -12.32 -1.89 10.82
N PRO A 192 -12.00 -3.20 10.65
CA PRO A 192 -11.32 -3.97 11.68
C PRO A 192 -10.01 -3.33 12.18
N THR A 193 -9.23 -2.74 11.28
CA THR A 193 -7.98 -2.02 11.61
C THR A 193 -8.25 -0.77 12.45
N GLN A 194 -9.21 0.06 12.03
CA GLN A 194 -9.62 1.22 12.82
C GLN A 194 -10.18 0.82 14.18
N ARG A 195 -10.88 -0.33 14.29
CA ARG A 195 -11.38 -0.85 15.56
C ARG A 195 -10.24 -1.21 16.52
N TYR A 196 -9.19 -1.83 16.01
CA TYR A 196 -7.97 -2.09 16.80
C TYR A 196 -7.34 -0.79 17.30
N MET A 197 -7.17 0.19 16.41
CA MET A 197 -6.62 1.51 16.76
C MET A 197 -7.52 2.24 17.77
N TYR A 198 -8.84 2.19 17.60
CA TYR A 198 -9.80 2.81 18.53
C TYR A 198 -9.72 2.19 19.92
N LYS A 199 -9.55 0.86 20.00
CA LYS A 199 -9.31 0.18 21.26
C LYS A 199 -8.01 0.66 21.91
N ALA A 200 -6.91 0.75 21.16
CA ALA A 200 -5.64 1.28 21.69
C ALA A 200 -5.76 2.74 22.16
N TYR A 201 -6.54 3.56 21.45
CA TYR A 201 -6.89 4.93 21.86
C TYR A 201 -7.64 4.97 23.19
N LYS A 202 -8.66 4.13 23.38
CA LYS A 202 -9.44 4.05 24.65
C LYS A 202 -8.59 3.54 25.82
N GLU A 203 -7.60 2.70 25.54
CA GLU A 203 -6.60 2.25 26.52
C GLU A 203 -5.56 3.32 26.88
N HIS A 204 -5.69 4.56 26.36
CA HIS A 204 -4.80 5.70 26.61
C HIS A 204 -3.33 5.42 26.32
N LYS A 205 -3.04 4.58 25.32
CA LYS A 205 -1.67 4.38 24.86
C LYS A 205 -1.21 5.62 24.09
N ILE A 206 -0.52 6.51 24.82
CA ILE A 206 -0.03 7.79 24.28
C ILE A 206 0.87 7.51 23.07
N GLY A 207 0.59 8.16 21.94
CA GLY A 207 1.41 8.08 20.73
C GLY A 207 1.11 6.91 19.79
N ASP A 208 0.49 5.81 20.25
CA ASP A 208 0.32 4.58 19.45
C ASP A 208 -0.50 4.75 18.15
N ASN A 209 -1.32 5.80 18.05
CA ASN A 209 -2.08 6.14 16.84
C ASN A 209 -1.76 7.55 16.32
N PHE A 210 -0.68 8.19 16.79
CA PHE A 210 -0.36 9.57 16.48
C PHE A 210 0.94 9.64 15.69
N LEU A 211 0.85 10.06 14.43
CA LEU A 211 1.98 10.14 13.52
C LEU A 211 2.38 11.61 13.32
N GLN A 212 3.69 11.86 13.27
CA GLN A 212 4.24 13.18 12.97
C GLN A 212 5.26 13.10 11.84
N TYR A 213 5.05 13.89 10.80
CA TYR A 213 5.94 14.01 9.66
C TYR A 213 6.42 15.44 9.53
N VAL A 214 7.74 15.63 9.44
CA VAL A 214 8.36 16.95 9.28
C VAL A 214 8.98 17.07 7.90
N TYR A 215 8.48 18.02 7.12
CA TYR A 215 8.94 18.30 5.77
C TYR A 215 9.67 19.64 5.75
N ARG A 216 10.82 19.72 5.08
CA ARG A 216 11.46 21.00 4.79
C ARG A 216 10.81 21.59 3.52
N ILE A 217 10.30 22.81 3.61
CA ILE A 217 9.82 23.53 2.43
C ILE A 217 11.03 24.18 1.75
N ASN A 218 11.30 23.78 0.51
CA ASN A 218 12.33 24.38 -0.32
C ASN A 218 11.69 25.34 -1.33
N GLY A 219 12.29 26.51 -1.51
CA GLY A 219 11.78 27.52 -2.45
C GLY A 219 10.89 28.58 -1.80
N ARG A 220 9.97 29.16 -2.57
CA ARG A 220 9.13 30.29 -2.10
C ARG A 220 8.03 29.79 -1.18
N TYR A 221 7.99 30.32 0.04
CA TYR A 221 6.95 30.06 1.03
C TYR A 221 5.88 31.17 1.04
N SER A 222 4.61 30.76 1.09
CA SER A 222 3.44 31.62 1.28
C SER A 222 2.40 30.88 2.13
N TYR A 223 2.09 31.43 3.31
CA TYR A 223 1.10 30.87 4.22
C TYR A 223 -0.29 30.78 3.56
N ASP A 224 -0.73 31.81 2.84
CA ASP A 224 -2.05 31.85 2.20
C ASP A 224 -2.19 30.76 1.13
N LEU A 225 -1.16 30.56 0.30
CA LEU A 225 -1.19 29.52 -0.73
C LEU A 225 -1.16 28.12 -0.11
N LEU A 226 -0.38 27.91 0.94
CA LEU A 226 -0.34 26.64 1.65
C LEU A 226 -1.69 26.34 2.32
N TYR A 227 -2.28 27.33 2.99
CA TYR A 227 -3.59 27.19 3.62
C TYR A 227 -4.67 26.82 2.59
N ARG A 228 -4.71 27.54 1.46
CA ARG A 228 -5.64 27.25 0.36
C ARG A 228 -5.43 25.85 -0.21
N THR A 229 -4.19 25.45 -0.42
CA THR A 229 -3.84 24.11 -0.90
C THR A 229 -4.35 23.03 0.06
N ILE A 230 -4.12 23.19 1.36
CA ILE A 230 -4.58 22.25 2.38
C ILE A 230 -6.11 22.22 2.46
N SER A 231 -6.78 23.35 2.25
CA SER A 231 -8.25 23.43 2.28
C SER A 231 -8.95 22.64 1.18
N LEU A 232 -8.24 22.31 0.09
CA LEU A 232 -8.77 21.48 -1.00
C LEU A 232 -8.67 19.98 -0.74
N LEU A 233 -7.79 19.54 0.16
CA LEU A 233 -7.51 18.12 0.39
C LEU A 233 -8.76 17.30 0.74
N PRO A 234 -9.70 17.79 1.58
CA PRO A 234 -10.92 17.04 1.89
C PRO A 234 -11.85 16.78 0.70
N LEU A 235 -11.75 17.57 -0.39
CA LEU A 235 -12.54 17.34 -1.60
C LEU A 235 -12.06 16.10 -2.37
N GLN A 236 -10.77 15.76 -2.22
CA GLN A 236 -10.14 14.61 -2.87
C GLN A 236 -10.06 13.40 -1.93
N TYR A 237 -9.92 13.64 -0.63
CA TYR A 237 -9.72 12.63 0.40
C TYR A 237 -10.70 12.85 1.55
N ASP A 238 -11.87 12.22 1.45
CA ASP A 238 -12.93 12.29 2.47
C ASP A 238 -12.49 11.79 3.85
N SER A 239 -11.51 10.89 3.91
CA SER A 239 -10.92 10.38 5.16
C SER A 239 -10.38 11.50 6.05
N LEU A 240 -9.94 12.62 5.48
CA LEU A 240 -9.43 13.77 6.23
C LEU A 240 -10.54 14.53 6.99
N SER A 241 -11.80 14.34 6.59
CA SER A 241 -13.00 14.85 7.27
C SER A 241 -13.62 13.82 8.22
N SER A 242 -12.92 12.70 8.48
CA SER A 242 -13.46 11.63 9.31
C SER A 242 -13.36 11.93 10.78
N ARG A 243 -14.42 11.57 11.51
CA ARG A 243 -14.44 11.50 12.98
C ARG A 243 -14.94 10.12 13.40
N ILE A 244 -14.49 9.66 14.56
CA ILE A 244 -14.85 8.36 15.11
C ILE A 244 -15.72 8.58 16.36
N ILE A 245 -16.95 8.09 16.32
CA ILE A 245 -17.95 8.29 17.38
C ILE A 245 -18.46 6.96 17.91
N GLU A 246 -18.95 6.96 19.15
CA GLU A 246 -19.76 5.87 19.70
C GLU A 246 -21.24 6.24 19.55
N PHE A 247 -22.03 5.35 18.96
CA PHE A 247 -23.46 5.55 18.73
C PHE A 247 -24.21 4.22 18.85
N GLU A 248 -25.28 4.19 19.65
CA GLU A 248 -26.09 2.98 19.92
C GLU A 248 -25.27 1.72 20.34
N GLY A 249 -24.08 1.92 20.94
CA GLY A 249 -23.19 0.82 21.38
C GLY A 249 -22.18 0.36 20.33
N ASP A 250 -22.24 0.91 19.12
CA ASP A 250 -21.27 0.69 18.05
C ASP A 250 -20.29 1.85 17.91
N VAL A 251 -19.15 1.58 17.26
CA VAL A 251 -18.16 2.59 16.89
C VAL A 251 -18.24 2.86 15.39
N ILE A 252 -18.45 4.11 15.03
CA ILE A 252 -18.83 4.55 13.69
C ILE A 252 -17.86 5.63 13.21
N GLN A 253 -17.44 5.52 11.95
CA GLN A 253 -16.78 6.61 11.23
C GLN A 253 -17.86 7.49 10.59
N ILE A 254 -17.80 8.80 10.87
CA ILE A 254 -18.63 9.80 10.22
C ILE A 254 -17.74 10.68 9.33
N ILE A 255 -18.27 11.11 8.18
CA ILE A 255 -17.68 12.16 7.36
C ILE A 255 -18.40 13.46 7.68
N SER A 256 -17.67 14.42 8.23
CA SER A 256 -18.23 15.72 8.58
C SER A 256 -18.18 16.69 7.41
N THR A 257 -19.20 17.55 7.32
CA THR A 257 -19.16 18.72 6.43
C THR A 257 -18.22 19.81 6.96
N ASP A 258 -17.85 19.76 8.24
CA ASP A 258 -16.80 20.61 8.82
C ASP A 258 -15.43 19.99 8.55
N ASN A 259 -14.94 20.29 7.36
CA ASN A 259 -13.72 19.74 6.77
C ASN A 259 -12.50 20.66 6.89
N LYS A 260 -12.57 21.69 7.76
CA LYS A 260 -11.49 22.68 7.88
C LYS A 260 -10.29 22.11 8.63
N ILE A 261 -9.30 21.67 7.88
CA ILE A 261 -8.04 21.19 8.48
C ILE A 261 -7.32 22.36 9.17
N PRO A 262 -6.98 22.24 10.48
CA PRO A 262 -6.23 23.26 11.18
C PRO A 262 -4.82 23.42 10.59
N VAL A 263 -4.47 24.67 10.27
CA VAL A 263 -3.12 25.07 9.87
C VAL A 263 -2.73 26.26 10.74
N LYS A 264 -1.50 26.27 11.25
CA LYS A 264 -0.96 27.42 11.97
C LYS A 264 0.52 27.62 11.68
N GLU A 265 0.98 28.84 11.92
CA GLU A 265 2.37 29.24 11.78
C GLU A 265 2.95 29.61 13.14
N ILE A 266 4.17 29.16 13.42
CA ILE A 266 4.90 29.41 14.66
C ILE A 266 6.33 29.78 14.30
N LYS A 267 6.84 30.86 14.91
CA LYS A 267 8.27 31.19 14.86
C LYS A 267 8.99 30.43 15.96
N VAL A 268 10.09 29.77 15.61
CA VAL A 268 10.94 29.03 16.56
C VAL A 268 12.38 29.50 16.44
N LEU A 269 13.11 29.44 17.54
CA LEU A 269 14.52 29.84 17.62
C LEU A 269 15.48 28.69 17.32
N SER A 270 15.04 27.44 17.46
CA SER A 270 15.88 26.26 17.29
C SER A 270 15.09 24.98 17.02
N ASP A 271 15.78 23.94 16.56
CA ASP A 271 15.20 22.61 16.41
C ASP A 271 14.72 22.02 17.74
N GLU A 272 15.31 22.39 18.87
CA GLU A 272 14.86 21.88 20.17
C GLU A 272 13.50 22.45 20.57
N GLU A 273 13.23 23.72 20.25
CA GLU A 273 11.92 24.32 20.47
C GLU A 273 10.83 23.67 19.59
N MET A 274 11.18 23.35 18.34
CA MET A 274 10.31 22.58 17.46
C MET A 274 10.03 21.17 18.02
N LYS A 275 11.06 20.46 18.48
CA LYS A 275 10.93 19.12 19.09
C LYS A 275 10.10 19.15 20.37
N GLU A 276 10.27 20.16 21.21
CA GLU A 276 9.46 20.35 22.41
C GLU A 276 7.99 20.61 22.07
N TYR A 277 7.73 21.44 21.05
CA TYR A 277 6.37 21.59 20.52
C TYR A 277 5.79 20.25 20.05
N MET A 278 6.57 19.48 19.28
CA MET A 278 6.15 18.16 18.77
C MET A 278 5.78 17.20 19.90
N ARG A 279 6.59 17.14 20.97
CA ARG A 279 6.31 16.33 22.17
C ARG A 279 4.99 16.74 22.84
N ARG A 280 4.75 18.05 23.01
CA ARG A 280 3.47 18.55 23.57
C ARG A 280 2.29 18.23 22.68
N ASP A 281 2.49 18.27 21.37
CA ASP A 281 1.45 17.95 20.39
C ASP A 281 1.03 16.47 20.45
N VAL A 282 1.99 15.55 20.65
CA VAL A 282 1.72 14.13 20.93
C VAL A 282 0.93 13.95 22.22
N LEU A 283 1.31 14.66 23.29
CA LEU A 283 0.63 14.59 24.59
C LEU A 283 -0.80 15.15 24.53
N ARG A 284 -1.05 16.18 23.72
CA ARG A 284 -2.41 16.67 23.45
C ARG A 284 -3.26 15.59 22.76
N SER A 285 -2.65 14.81 21.86
CA SER A 285 -3.33 13.82 21.02
C SER A 285 -4.45 14.44 20.16
N PHE A 286 -5.35 13.61 19.63
CA PHE A 286 -6.58 14.01 18.95
C PHE A 286 -7.83 13.58 19.75
N ASP A 287 -8.82 14.47 19.86
CA ASP A 287 -10.18 14.09 20.24
C ASP A 287 -10.92 13.50 19.03
N VAL A 288 -10.88 12.18 18.91
CA VAL A 288 -11.40 11.47 17.73
C VAL A 288 -12.88 11.72 17.44
N LYS A 289 -13.65 12.21 18.42
CA LYS A 289 -15.07 12.53 18.27
C LYS A 289 -15.30 13.91 17.69
N ASN A 290 -14.50 14.90 18.10
CA ASN A 290 -14.84 16.31 17.92
C ASN A 290 -13.88 17.09 17.01
N GLU A 291 -12.67 16.61 16.77
CA GLU A 291 -11.70 17.31 15.92
C GLU A 291 -11.33 16.55 14.65
N ASN A 292 -10.81 17.29 13.68
CA ASN A 292 -10.16 16.71 12.51
C ASN A 292 -8.92 15.95 12.96
N LEU A 293 -8.81 14.71 12.48
CA LEU A 293 -7.74 13.79 12.83
C LEU A 293 -6.40 14.07 12.13
N ILE A 294 -6.24 15.30 11.64
CA ILE A 294 -5.06 15.83 10.98
C ILE A 294 -4.93 17.32 11.30
N ARG A 295 -3.71 17.80 11.51
CA ARG A 295 -3.39 19.22 11.67
C ARG A 295 -1.99 19.54 11.18
N PHE A 296 -1.81 20.75 10.65
CA PHE A 296 -0.53 21.24 10.15
C PHE A 296 0.01 22.37 11.02
N THR A 297 1.32 22.34 11.27
CA THR A 297 2.05 23.43 11.92
C THR A 297 3.26 23.80 11.08
N VAL A 298 3.36 25.06 10.68
CA VAL A 298 4.52 25.61 9.98
C VAL A 298 5.46 26.24 10.99
N PHE A 299 6.73 25.83 10.96
CA PHE A 299 7.80 26.41 11.75
C PHE A 299 8.67 27.32 10.88
N ILE A 300 8.84 28.56 11.30
CA ILE A 300 9.73 29.54 10.68
C ILE A 300 10.93 29.76 11.59
N PHE A 301 12.12 29.49 11.06
CA PHE A 301 13.40 29.63 11.75
C PHE A 301 14.05 30.99 11.46
N PRO A 302 15.04 31.44 12.26
CA PRO A 302 15.68 32.74 12.08
C PRO A 302 16.52 32.86 10.79
N ASP A 303 16.89 31.74 10.18
CA ASP A 303 17.65 31.64 8.93
C ASP A 303 16.74 31.54 7.69
N ASP A 304 15.46 31.89 7.83
CA ASP A 304 14.39 31.73 6.82
C ASP A 304 14.12 30.27 6.43
N THR A 305 14.67 29.27 7.15
CA THR A 305 14.28 27.88 6.97
C THR A 305 12.81 27.72 7.39
N VAL A 306 12.02 27.05 6.54
CA VAL A 306 10.62 26.73 6.82
C VAL A 306 10.44 25.20 6.88
N LYS A 307 9.84 24.71 7.96
CA LYS A 307 9.49 23.29 8.11
C LYS A 307 7.98 23.14 8.34
N LEU A 308 7.35 22.20 7.65
CA LEU A 308 5.95 21.83 7.80
C LEU A 308 5.85 20.54 8.61
N LEU A 309 5.24 20.60 9.78
CA LEU A 309 4.81 19.44 10.55
C LEU A 309 3.38 19.07 10.14
N CYS A 310 3.18 17.82 9.74
CA CYS A 310 1.88 17.18 9.64
C CYS A 310 1.73 16.22 10.82
N SER A 311 0.80 16.53 11.72
CA SER A 311 0.37 15.63 12.78
C SER A 311 -0.94 14.98 12.37
N VAL A 312 -1.05 13.66 12.47
CA VAL A 312 -2.18 12.91 11.92
C VAL A 312 -2.44 11.62 12.69
N SER A 313 -3.70 11.19 12.77
CA SER A 313 -4.08 9.91 13.36
C SER A 313 -3.90 8.77 12.36
N HIS A 314 -3.28 7.67 12.79
CA HIS A 314 -3.17 6.44 11.99
C HIS A 314 -4.54 5.82 11.65
N MET A 315 -5.62 6.25 12.31
CA MET A 315 -7.00 5.83 12.01
C MET A 315 -7.50 6.28 10.62
N ILE A 316 -6.88 7.31 10.04
CA ILE A 316 -7.33 7.91 8.76
C ILE A 316 -6.26 7.90 7.66
N VAL A 317 -5.01 7.55 8.00
CA VAL A 317 -3.89 7.47 7.06
C VAL A 317 -2.98 6.29 7.38
N ASP A 318 -2.30 5.80 6.35
CA ASP A 318 -1.16 4.89 6.43
C ASP A 318 0.06 5.49 5.71
N GLY A 319 1.17 4.75 5.64
CA GLY A 319 2.40 5.22 4.99
C GLY A 319 2.21 5.61 3.52
N TRP A 320 1.42 4.85 2.76
CA TRP A 320 1.16 5.16 1.35
C TRP A 320 0.23 6.37 1.22
N SER A 321 -0.79 6.50 2.06
CA SER A 321 -1.69 7.65 2.09
C SER A 321 -0.94 8.95 2.33
N MET A 322 0.12 8.93 3.14
CA MET A 322 0.96 10.09 3.39
C MET A 322 1.72 10.56 2.16
N ASP A 323 2.26 9.65 1.35
CA ASP A 323 2.91 9.99 0.08
C ASP A 323 1.92 10.64 -0.90
N LEU A 324 0.70 10.12 -0.98
CA LEU A 324 -0.35 10.73 -1.82
C LEU A 324 -0.70 12.13 -1.33
N LEU A 325 -0.87 12.29 -0.02
CA LEU A 325 -1.23 13.56 0.61
C LEU A 325 -0.17 14.63 0.34
N ILE A 326 1.11 14.33 0.61
CA ILE A 326 2.18 15.33 0.48
C ILE A 326 2.46 15.69 -0.98
N ASN A 327 2.39 14.73 -1.90
CA ASN A 327 2.54 14.99 -3.33
C ASN A 327 1.38 15.84 -3.88
N THR A 328 0.16 15.63 -3.39
CA THR A 328 -0.98 16.49 -3.74
C THR A 328 -0.81 17.91 -3.22
N ILE A 329 -0.31 18.08 -1.98
CA ILE A 329 0.03 19.40 -1.43
C ILE A 329 1.09 20.08 -2.29
N ASP A 330 2.21 19.41 -2.58
CA ASP A 330 3.28 20.00 -3.39
C ASP A 330 2.78 20.39 -4.78
N ARG A 331 2.13 19.47 -5.49
CA ARG A 331 1.58 19.73 -6.85
C ARG A 331 0.66 20.95 -6.87
N ASN A 332 -0.34 20.97 -5.98
CA ASN A 332 -1.33 22.04 -5.96
C ASN A 332 -0.69 23.37 -5.54
N TYR A 333 0.24 23.35 -4.59
CA TYR A 333 0.97 24.54 -4.17
C TYR A 333 1.84 25.12 -5.29
N GLN A 334 2.55 24.28 -6.06
CA GLN A 334 3.33 24.73 -7.24
C GLN A 334 2.43 25.34 -8.32
N LEU A 335 1.26 24.74 -8.58
CA LEU A 335 0.29 25.30 -9.53
C LEU A 335 -0.20 26.68 -9.08
N MET A 336 -0.56 26.83 -7.80
CA MET A 336 -0.95 28.14 -7.25
C MET A 336 0.17 29.16 -7.29
N LEU A 337 1.41 28.76 -7.01
CA LEU A 337 2.59 29.62 -7.17
C LEU A 337 2.77 30.09 -8.62
N SER A 338 2.40 29.26 -9.59
CA SER A 338 2.45 29.61 -11.03
C SER A 338 1.29 30.47 -11.52
N GLY A 339 0.32 30.76 -10.65
CA GLY A 339 -0.82 31.65 -10.93
C GLY A 339 -2.16 30.94 -11.14
N THR A 340 -2.22 29.61 -11.03
CA THR A 340 -3.50 28.87 -11.06
C THR A 340 -4.35 29.26 -9.85
N SER A 341 -5.61 29.62 -10.10
CA SER A 341 -6.57 29.96 -9.05
C SER A 341 -7.06 28.73 -8.28
N ILE A 342 -7.62 28.95 -7.09
CA ILE A 342 -8.24 27.88 -6.30
C ILE A 342 -9.46 27.26 -7.01
N ASP A 343 -10.20 28.06 -7.77
CA ASP A 343 -11.38 27.60 -8.51
C ASP A 343 -10.95 26.66 -9.66
N GLU A 344 -9.92 27.05 -10.42
CA GLU A 344 -9.35 26.18 -11.48
C GLU A 344 -8.80 24.86 -10.91
N LEU A 345 -8.15 24.89 -9.74
CA LEU A 345 -7.70 23.66 -9.08
C LEU A 345 -8.87 22.80 -8.60
N THR A 346 -9.93 23.42 -8.10
CA THR A 346 -11.14 22.72 -7.66
C THR A 346 -11.80 22.00 -8.82
N ASP A 347 -11.88 22.63 -9.99
CA ASP A 347 -12.45 22.04 -11.21
C ASP A 347 -11.62 20.86 -11.74
N MET A 348 -10.32 20.79 -11.43
CA MET A 348 -9.45 19.66 -11.77
C MET A 348 -9.64 18.45 -10.85
N ILE A 349 -10.27 18.61 -9.68
CA ILE A 349 -10.47 17.51 -8.73
C ILE A 349 -11.64 16.65 -9.20
N THR A 350 -11.34 15.40 -9.53
CA THR A 350 -12.39 14.39 -9.71
C THR A 350 -12.94 14.00 -8.35
N VAL A 351 -14.14 14.49 -8.01
CA VAL A 351 -14.81 14.17 -6.75
C VAL A 351 -15.43 12.79 -6.85
N ILE A 352 -14.88 11.84 -6.09
CA ILE A 352 -15.49 10.53 -5.86
C ILE A 352 -16.33 10.67 -4.58
N PRO A 353 -17.64 10.35 -4.60
CA PRO A 353 -18.45 10.40 -3.39
C PRO A 353 -17.99 9.34 -2.38
N HIS A 354 -17.51 9.80 -1.23
CA HIS A 354 -17.20 8.99 -0.05
C HIS A 354 -16.34 7.73 -0.31
N PRO A 355 -15.15 7.84 -0.93
CA PRO A 355 -14.32 6.70 -1.29
C PRO A 355 -13.89 5.89 -0.05
N SER A 356 -13.68 6.52 1.11
CA SER A 356 -13.34 5.81 2.34
C SER A 356 -14.46 4.86 2.79
N ILE A 357 -15.72 5.27 2.61
CA ILE A 357 -16.89 4.47 2.97
C ILE A 357 -17.18 3.39 1.94
N THR A 358 -17.08 3.72 0.65
CA THR A 358 -17.26 2.75 -0.44
C THR A 358 -16.24 1.62 -0.32
N SER A 359 -14.98 1.96 0.00
CA SER A 359 -13.92 0.99 0.26
C SER A 359 -14.19 0.14 1.51
N TYR A 360 -14.72 0.75 2.58
CA TYR A 360 -15.16 0.01 3.76
C TYR A 360 -16.27 -1.00 3.42
N ASN A 361 -17.31 -0.56 2.70
CA ASN A 361 -18.41 -1.43 2.30
C ASN A 361 -17.89 -2.59 1.46
N TRP A 362 -16.99 -2.33 0.50
CA TRP A 362 -16.33 -3.40 -0.25
C TRP A 362 -15.56 -4.36 0.66
N LEU A 363 -14.77 -3.86 1.60
CA LEU A 363 -13.94 -4.66 2.51
C LEU A 363 -14.79 -5.55 3.43
N VAL A 364 -15.86 -5.01 4.02
CA VAL A 364 -16.72 -5.74 4.97
C VAL A 364 -17.78 -6.59 4.26
N CYS A 365 -18.18 -6.23 3.04
CA CYS A 365 -19.03 -7.07 2.20
C CYS A 365 -18.25 -8.17 1.47
N GLN A 366 -16.91 -8.15 1.48
CA GLN A 366 -16.17 -9.39 1.28
C GLN A 366 -16.59 -10.32 2.42
N LYS A 367 -17.43 -11.32 2.12
CA LYS A 367 -17.69 -12.43 3.05
C LYS A 367 -16.37 -12.80 3.67
N THR A 368 -16.29 -12.75 5.00
CA THR A 368 -15.16 -13.28 5.76
C THR A 368 -14.76 -14.58 5.10
N ASN A 369 -13.57 -14.60 4.50
CA ASN A 369 -13.15 -15.78 3.75
C ASN A 369 -12.93 -16.89 4.77
N GLN A 370 -13.92 -17.77 4.94
CA GLN A 370 -13.87 -18.86 5.90
C GLN A 370 -12.60 -19.69 5.69
N GLU A 371 -12.16 -19.85 4.43
CA GLU A 371 -10.90 -20.54 4.10
C GLU A 371 -9.68 -19.83 4.70
N SER A 372 -9.66 -18.49 4.73
CA SER A 372 -8.59 -17.70 5.36
C SER A 372 -8.62 -17.85 6.87
N MET A 373 -9.81 -17.80 7.49
CA MET A 373 -9.95 -18.04 8.92
C MET A 373 -9.50 -19.44 9.31
N ASP A 374 -9.92 -20.45 8.56
CA ASP A 374 -9.56 -21.85 8.80
C ASP A 374 -8.05 -22.06 8.65
N TYR A 375 -7.43 -21.44 7.63
CA TYR A 375 -5.98 -21.46 7.46
C TYR A 375 -5.25 -20.85 8.67
N TRP A 376 -5.60 -19.63 9.08
CA TRP A 376 -4.90 -18.95 10.19
C TRP A 376 -5.13 -19.65 11.52
N ASN A 377 -6.35 -20.16 11.77
CA ASN A 377 -6.64 -20.96 12.96
C ASN A 377 -5.81 -22.24 13.00
N ALA A 378 -5.64 -22.92 11.86
CA ALA A 378 -4.80 -24.11 11.78
C ALA A 378 -3.30 -23.77 11.91
N TYR A 379 -2.85 -22.68 11.28
CA TYR A 379 -1.45 -22.25 11.30
C TYR A 379 -0.98 -21.87 12.72
N PHE A 380 -1.84 -21.19 13.48
CA PHE A 380 -1.56 -20.76 14.86
C PHE A 380 -2.07 -21.75 15.93
N ALA A 381 -2.57 -22.94 15.55
CA ALA A 381 -3.16 -23.89 16.50
C ALA A 381 -2.17 -24.32 17.61
N ASP A 382 -0.90 -24.51 17.24
CA ASP A 382 0.17 -24.94 18.13
C ASP A 382 1.21 -23.83 18.39
N SER A 383 0.90 -22.57 18.06
CA SER A 383 1.83 -21.46 18.30
C SER A 383 1.75 -20.99 19.75
N GLU A 384 2.88 -20.99 20.45
CA GLU A 384 3.03 -20.27 21.71
C GLU A 384 3.39 -18.81 21.43
N ALA A 385 2.85 -17.88 22.22
CA ALA A 385 3.25 -16.49 22.15
C ALA A 385 4.72 -16.38 22.57
N ALA A 386 5.61 -16.05 21.63
CA ALA A 386 6.98 -15.70 21.96
C ALA A 386 6.97 -14.43 22.82
N VAL A 387 7.34 -14.58 24.09
CA VAL A 387 7.55 -13.44 24.99
C VAL A 387 8.93 -12.89 24.70
N MET A 388 9.03 -11.67 24.18
CA MET A 388 10.34 -11.00 24.08
C MET A 388 10.90 -10.81 25.48
N THR A 389 12.03 -11.43 25.77
CA THR A 389 12.76 -11.36 27.05
C THR A 389 13.54 -10.04 27.20
N ILE A 390 13.13 -8.96 26.53
CA ILE A 390 13.68 -7.62 26.76
C ILE A 390 12.94 -7.00 27.95
N THR A 391 13.07 -7.61 29.13
CA THR A 391 12.64 -7.00 30.39
C THR A 391 13.85 -6.66 31.21
N HIS A 392 14.32 -5.41 31.07
CA HIS A 392 14.97 -4.75 32.20
C HIS A 392 13.90 -3.96 32.97
N ASP A 393 13.66 -4.44 34.20
CA ASP A 393 12.96 -3.84 35.33
C ASP A 393 11.82 -2.87 35.05
N ASN A 394 10.59 -3.30 35.41
CA ASN A 394 9.53 -2.52 36.10
C ASN A 394 9.54 -0.98 35.96
N ALA A 395 9.85 -0.45 34.80
CA ALA A 395 9.60 0.94 34.48
C ALA A 395 8.09 1.02 34.29
N GLU A 396 7.40 1.78 35.15
CA GLU A 396 6.11 2.36 34.80
C GLU A 396 6.20 2.73 33.32
N LYS A 397 5.32 2.19 32.47
CA LYS A 397 5.34 2.38 31.01
C LYS A 397 5.57 3.86 30.73
N SER A 398 6.84 4.23 30.52
CA SER A 398 7.18 5.63 30.41
C SER A 398 6.59 6.02 29.06
N SER A 399 5.79 7.08 29.03
CA SER A 399 5.12 7.56 27.82
C SER A 399 6.11 8.13 26.79
N PHE A 400 7.41 7.97 27.03
CA PHE A 400 8.50 8.51 26.25
C PHE A 400 9.19 7.39 25.50
N TYR A 401 8.99 7.39 24.19
CA TYR A 401 9.75 6.57 23.25
C TYR A 401 11.09 7.26 22.97
N TRP A 402 12.19 6.50 23.03
CA TRP A 402 13.49 6.92 22.55
C TRP A 402 13.78 6.15 21.26
N GLU A 403 14.12 6.86 20.19
CA GLU A 403 14.45 6.25 18.92
C GLU A 403 15.97 6.19 18.76
N ILE A 404 16.50 5.02 18.41
CA ILE A 404 17.88 4.85 17.97
C ILE A 404 17.86 4.65 16.45
N VAL A 405 18.29 5.68 15.73
CA VAL A 405 18.42 5.60 14.27
C VAL A 405 19.83 5.14 13.93
N SER A 406 19.93 4.00 13.25
CA SER A 406 21.18 3.48 12.69
C SER A 406 21.14 3.56 11.16
N TYR A 407 22.27 3.86 10.55
CA TYR A 407 22.39 3.98 9.09
C TYR A 407 23.28 2.87 8.57
N ILE A 408 22.82 2.20 7.51
CA ILE A 408 23.64 1.29 6.70
C ILE A 408 24.19 2.13 5.54
N ASN A 409 25.51 2.10 5.32
CA ASN A 409 26.11 2.90 4.25
C ASN A 409 25.73 2.35 2.86
N GLU A 410 26.03 3.13 1.82
CA GLU A 410 25.63 2.79 0.46
C GLU A 410 26.33 1.53 -0.08
N ASP A 411 27.62 1.34 0.23
CA ASP A 411 28.39 0.15 -0.16
C ASP A 411 27.81 -1.12 0.46
N ASP A 412 27.45 -1.06 1.74
CA ASP A 412 26.81 -2.16 2.47
C ASP A 412 25.40 -2.43 1.93
N CYS A 413 24.63 -1.39 1.58
CA CYS A 413 23.34 -1.56 0.91
C CYS A 413 23.48 -2.30 -0.43
N ILE A 414 24.47 -1.92 -1.25
CA ILE A 414 24.76 -2.60 -2.52
C ILE A 414 25.15 -4.05 -2.27
N TYR A 415 26.02 -4.30 -1.29
CA TYR A 415 26.44 -5.64 -0.91
C TYR A 415 25.26 -6.50 -0.43
N ILE A 416 24.37 -5.96 0.41
CA ILE A 416 23.14 -6.62 0.86
C ILE A 416 22.29 -7.02 -0.34
N ARG A 417 22.05 -6.10 -1.29
CA ARG A 417 21.28 -6.41 -2.51
C ARG A 417 21.91 -7.54 -3.31
N GLN A 418 23.23 -7.53 -3.48
CA GLN A 418 23.95 -8.60 -4.18
C GLN A 418 23.84 -9.95 -3.46
N VAL A 419 23.88 -9.95 -2.12
CA VAL A 419 23.70 -11.16 -1.31
C VAL A 419 22.27 -11.70 -1.47
N CYS A 420 21.27 -10.82 -1.35
CA CYS A 420 19.85 -11.14 -1.56
C CYS A 420 19.61 -11.73 -2.95
N HIS A 421 20.16 -11.09 -3.99
CA HIS A 421 20.10 -11.55 -5.38
C HIS A 421 20.72 -12.95 -5.55
N ARG A 422 21.92 -13.16 -5.03
CA ARG A 422 22.61 -14.46 -5.07
C ARG A 422 21.85 -15.58 -4.35
N LEU A 423 21.12 -15.23 -3.28
CA LEU A 423 20.35 -16.17 -2.47
C LEU A 423 18.90 -16.34 -2.94
N GLY A 424 18.44 -15.53 -3.91
CA GLY A 424 17.06 -15.55 -4.40
C GLY A 424 16.04 -15.11 -3.34
N ILE A 425 16.40 -14.16 -2.47
CA ILE A 425 15.52 -13.60 -1.42
C ILE A 425 15.43 -12.08 -1.53
N THR A 426 14.40 -11.49 -0.92
CA THR A 426 14.29 -10.02 -0.81
C THR A 426 15.11 -9.49 0.37
N GLU A 427 15.41 -8.19 0.39
CA GLU A 427 16.02 -7.54 1.56
C GLU A 427 15.12 -7.66 2.78
N ASN A 428 13.80 -7.54 2.62
CA ASN A 428 12.85 -7.71 3.72
C ASN A 428 12.98 -9.09 4.36
N THR A 429 13.03 -10.16 3.56
CA THR A 429 13.24 -11.54 4.05
C THR A 429 14.57 -11.68 4.80
N LEU A 430 15.64 -11.06 4.30
CA LEU A 430 16.94 -11.07 4.99
C LEU A 430 16.84 -10.38 6.35
N PHE A 431 16.21 -9.20 6.44
CA PHE A 431 16.07 -8.47 7.70
C PHE A 431 15.12 -9.16 8.69
N GLU A 432 14.01 -9.73 8.23
CA GLU A 432 13.12 -10.55 9.07
C GLU A 432 13.87 -11.75 9.66
N TYR A 433 14.68 -12.43 8.84
CA TYR A 433 15.50 -13.56 9.30
C TYR A 433 16.58 -13.11 10.28
N ALA A 434 17.30 -12.02 9.99
CA ALA A 434 18.32 -11.48 10.88
C ALA A 434 17.71 -11.07 12.23
N PHE A 435 16.54 -10.44 12.22
CA PHE A 435 15.81 -10.09 13.43
C PHE A 435 15.40 -11.33 14.23
N ALA A 436 14.81 -12.34 13.58
CA ALA A 436 14.46 -13.60 14.23
C ALA A 436 15.69 -14.35 14.79
N TYR A 437 16.83 -14.27 14.11
CA TYR A 437 18.09 -14.86 14.57
C TYR A 437 18.63 -14.15 15.82
N LEU A 438 18.64 -12.81 15.83
CA LEU A 438 19.08 -12.01 16.96
C LEU A 438 18.20 -12.27 18.20
N GLN A 439 16.89 -12.36 18.03
CA GLN A 439 15.97 -12.69 19.12
C GLN A 439 16.30 -14.04 19.78
N ARG A 440 16.70 -15.05 18.99
CA ARG A 440 17.07 -16.36 19.53
C ARG A 440 18.44 -16.41 20.21
N GLN A 441 19.32 -15.45 19.91
CA GLN A 441 20.65 -15.36 20.54
C GLN A 441 20.58 -14.77 21.95
N GLU A 442 19.60 -13.90 22.23
CA GLU A 442 19.42 -13.30 23.58
C GLU A 442 18.71 -14.21 24.59
N ASP A 443 18.10 -15.31 24.14
CA ASP A 443 17.50 -16.34 25.01
C ASP A 443 18.50 -17.42 25.49
N ILE A 444 19.79 -17.32 25.14
CA ILE A 444 20.91 -18.19 25.58
C ILE A 444 21.85 -17.38 26.48
#